data_AF-A0A9D7NT37-F1
#
_entry.id   AF-A0A9D7NT37-F1
#
_cell.length_a   1.000
_cell.length_b   1.000
_cell.length_c   1.000
_cell.angle_alpha   90.00
_cell.angle_beta   90.00
_cell.angle_gamma   90.00
#
_symmetry.space_group_name_H-M   'P 1'
#
loop_
_entity.id
_entity.type
_entity.pdbx_description
1 polymer ?
#
loop_
_entity_poly.entity_id
_entity_poly.type
_entity_poly.pdbx_seq_one_letter_code
_entity_poly.pdbx_strand_id
1 'polypeptide(L)'
;VLTLQDKLALAMTTAGSQRALASLIGITHQKLGRWLKEGQTGGAKKIPDDRETLKAINQAFNIHSQVSAEQARVDRIPFSKTSPVFAYRKPLKNGTLGDRVVIEHTQYLSRELRQKVLSHVQESKSYFAVSVRSTIELSIYFKQTEQELKHRIRTDSQDLARAELKGKIKEGVAVGPIFTKYESFGPKSSKAQALKGVEKKLREKHEAAVGQKGTALADQFLLQLIPANYYEPKASAKGKTTRARRKPASR
;
A
#
# COMPACT_ATOMS: atom_id res chain seq x y z
N VAL A 1 -13.82 18.48 -1.78
CA VAL A 1 -13.97 18.33 -3.25
C VAL A 1 -12.67 17.77 -3.81
N LEU A 2 -12.70 16.90 -4.83
CA LEU A 2 -11.48 16.36 -5.46
C LEU A 2 -10.97 17.32 -6.54
N THR A 3 -9.66 17.58 -6.56
CA THR A 3 -9.00 18.36 -7.61
C THR A 3 -8.92 17.56 -8.92
N LEU A 4 -8.49 18.20 -10.02
CA LEU A 4 -8.24 17.50 -11.29
C LEU A 4 -7.09 16.49 -11.15
N GLN A 5 -6.04 16.85 -10.41
CA GLN A 5 -4.93 15.95 -10.11
C GLN A 5 -5.41 14.75 -9.30
N ASP A 6 -6.25 14.96 -8.26
CA ASP A 6 -6.78 13.86 -7.45
C ASP A 6 -7.58 12.87 -8.31
N LYS A 7 -8.42 13.38 -9.23
CA LYS A 7 -9.22 12.55 -10.14
C LYS A 7 -8.33 11.69 -11.04
N LEU A 8 -7.29 12.28 -11.63
CA LEU A 8 -6.31 11.55 -12.44
C LEU A 8 -5.55 10.51 -11.61
N ALA A 9 -5.13 10.86 -10.39
CA ALA A 9 -4.40 9.98 -9.50
C ALA A 9 -5.25 8.78 -9.03
N LEU A 10 -6.55 8.97 -8.78
CA LEU A 10 -7.47 7.87 -8.51
C LEU A 10 -7.68 7.00 -9.75
N ALA A 11 -7.90 7.61 -10.93
CA ALA A 11 -8.06 6.89 -12.19
C ALA A 11 -6.83 6.04 -12.58
N MET A 12 -5.63 6.43 -12.15
CA MET A 12 -4.42 5.63 -12.32
C MET A 12 -4.51 4.25 -11.64
N THR A 13 -5.27 4.11 -10.56
CA THR A 13 -5.42 2.83 -9.83
C THR A 13 -6.18 1.78 -10.63
N THR A 14 -7.11 2.19 -11.52
CA THR A 14 -7.74 1.30 -12.52
C THR A 14 -6.91 1.15 -13.79
N ALA A 15 -6.29 2.24 -14.27
CA ALA A 15 -5.73 2.27 -15.61
C ALA A 15 -4.44 1.44 -15.76
N GLY A 16 -3.76 1.12 -14.66
CA GLY A 16 -2.56 0.28 -14.65
C GLY A 16 -1.30 0.94 -15.22
N SER A 17 -1.42 2.01 -16.02
CA SER A 17 -0.29 2.72 -16.59
C SER A 17 -0.64 4.15 -17.03
N GLN A 18 0.36 5.02 -17.07
CA GLN A 18 0.20 6.38 -17.59
C GLN A 18 -0.17 6.39 -19.08
N ARG A 19 0.30 5.40 -19.85
CA ARG A 19 -0.01 5.31 -21.29
C ARG A 19 -1.51 5.04 -21.51
N ALA A 20 -2.08 4.10 -20.76
CA ALA A 20 -3.50 3.78 -20.85
C ALA A 20 -4.38 4.97 -20.46
N LEU A 21 -4.11 5.61 -19.31
CA LEU A 21 -4.90 6.77 -18.88
C LEU A 21 -4.73 7.97 -19.82
N ALA A 22 -3.51 8.24 -20.29
CA ALA A 22 -3.23 9.35 -21.19
C ALA A 22 -3.96 9.17 -22.54
N SER A 23 -4.00 7.93 -23.05
CA SER A 23 -4.78 7.59 -24.25
C SER A 23 -6.28 7.85 -24.03
N LEU A 24 -6.83 7.49 -22.87
CA LEU A 24 -8.25 7.69 -22.55
C LEU A 24 -8.65 9.17 -22.53
N ILE A 25 -7.77 10.05 -22.05
CA ILE A 25 -8.03 11.49 -21.95
C ILE A 25 -7.52 12.29 -23.17
N GLY A 26 -6.92 11.63 -24.17
CA GLY A 26 -6.46 12.26 -25.40
C GLY A 26 -5.18 13.10 -25.27
N ILE A 27 -4.24 12.71 -24.40
CA ILE A 27 -2.95 13.40 -24.24
C ILE A 27 -1.76 12.43 -24.28
N THR A 28 -0.54 12.98 -24.30
CA THR A 28 0.68 12.16 -24.19
C THR A 28 0.94 11.72 -22.74
N HIS A 29 1.54 10.53 -22.56
CA HIS A 29 1.88 10.04 -21.22
C HIS A 29 2.87 10.94 -20.48
N GLN A 30 3.77 11.65 -21.18
CA GLN A 30 4.64 12.65 -20.57
C GLN A 30 3.84 13.82 -20.01
N LYS A 31 2.81 14.30 -20.75
CA LYS A 31 1.92 15.37 -20.28
C LYS A 31 1.13 14.92 -19.04
N LEU A 32 0.56 13.70 -19.07
CA LEU A 32 -0.08 13.11 -17.90
C LEU A 32 0.87 13.00 -16.70
N GLY A 33 2.11 12.54 -16.92
CA GLY A 33 3.12 12.45 -15.87
C GLY A 33 3.42 13.80 -15.20
N ARG A 34 3.39 14.90 -15.96
CA ARG A 34 3.51 16.26 -15.41
C ARG A 34 2.25 16.69 -14.66
N TRP A 35 1.06 16.36 -15.17
CA TRP A 35 -0.22 16.66 -14.51
C TRP A 35 -0.39 15.92 -13.19
N LEU A 36 0.03 14.65 -13.11
CA LEU A 36 0.03 13.88 -11.86
C LEU A 36 0.96 14.45 -10.79
N LYS A 37 1.88 15.35 -11.17
CA LYS A 37 2.83 16.05 -10.29
C LYS A 37 2.52 17.55 -10.21
N GLU A 38 1.28 17.96 -10.42
CA GLU A 38 0.87 19.37 -10.35
C GLU A 38 1.40 20.04 -9.07
N GLY A 39 2.02 21.22 -9.21
CA GLY A 39 2.61 21.98 -8.10
C GLY A 39 3.93 21.44 -7.54
N GLN A 40 4.47 20.35 -8.09
CA GLN A 40 5.75 19.74 -7.66
C GLN A 40 6.87 20.01 -8.66
N THR A 41 8.12 19.87 -8.21
CA THR A 41 9.32 19.98 -9.06
C THR A 41 9.24 19.01 -10.24
N GLY A 42 9.42 19.52 -11.46
CA GLY A 42 9.29 18.74 -12.69
C GLY A 42 7.85 18.44 -13.13
N GLY A 43 6.86 18.92 -12.40
CA GLY A 43 5.44 18.80 -12.71
C GLY A 43 4.89 19.92 -13.61
N ALA A 44 3.57 19.93 -13.77
CA ALA A 44 2.84 21.06 -14.33
C ALA A 44 2.61 22.13 -13.25
N LYS A 45 2.62 23.41 -13.65
CA LYS A 45 2.25 24.51 -12.73
C LYS A 45 0.76 24.43 -12.33
N LYS A 46 -0.09 24.21 -13.33
CA LYS A 46 -1.52 24.00 -13.20
C LYS A 46 -2.02 23.12 -14.35
N ILE A 47 -2.99 22.25 -14.10
CA ILE A 47 -3.71 21.53 -15.14
C ILE A 47 -4.66 22.53 -15.83
N PRO A 48 -4.70 22.59 -17.18
CA PRO A 48 -5.65 23.44 -17.89
C PRO A 48 -7.09 23.20 -17.44
N ASP A 49 -7.81 24.29 -17.17
CA ASP A 49 -9.22 24.30 -16.80
C ASP A 49 -10.14 24.64 -17.98
N ASP A 50 -9.66 24.41 -19.21
CA ASP A 50 -10.48 24.49 -20.41
C ASP A 50 -11.53 23.38 -20.46
N ARG A 51 -12.62 23.65 -21.19
CA ARG A 51 -13.80 22.78 -21.24
C ARG A 51 -13.47 21.34 -21.68
N GLU A 52 -12.56 21.17 -22.64
CA GLU A 52 -12.23 19.85 -23.19
C GLU A 52 -11.39 19.05 -22.19
N THR A 53 -10.38 19.67 -21.57
CA THR A 53 -9.59 19.03 -20.51
C THR A 53 -10.47 18.61 -19.34
N LEU A 54 -11.35 19.51 -18.86
CA LEU A 54 -12.29 19.21 -17.78
C LEU A 54 -13.20 18.03 -18.13
N LYS A 55 -13.77 18.03 -19.34
CA LYS A 55 -14.66 16.96 -19.82
C LYS A 55 -13.93 15.62 -19.87
N ALA A 56 -12.74 15.57 -20.46
CA ALA A 56 -11.94 14.35 -20.58
C ALA A 56 -11.55 13.77 -19.21
N ILE A 57 -11.07 14.60 -18.29
CA ILE A 57 -10.70 14.16 -16.93
C ILE A 57 -11.93 13.66 -16.16
N ASN A 58 -13.04 14.38 -16.23
CA ASN A 58 -14.27 13.97 -15.55
C ASN A 58 -14.84 12.67 -16.11
N GLN A 59 -14.79 12.47 -17.43
CA GLN A 59 -15.21 11.23 -18.07
C GLN A 59 -14.35 10.04 -17.62
N ALA A 60 -13.02 10.19 -17.66
CA ALA A 60 -12.11 9.15 -17.17
C ALA A 60 -12.33 8.83 -15.69
N PHE A 61 -12.56 9.86 -14.86
CA PHE A 61 -12.87 9.68 -13.44
C PHE A 61 -14.21 8.98 -13.20
N ASN A 62 -15.24 9.29 -14.00
CA ASN A 62 -16.55 8.62 -13.89
C ASN A 62 -16.45 7.13 -14.25
N ILE A 63 -15.74 6.79 -15.33
CA ILE A 63 -15.45 5.41 -15.71
C ILE A 63 -14.71 4.69 -14.56
N HIS A 64 -13.64 5.32 -14.04
CA HIS A 64 -12.89 4.79 -12.90
C HIS A 64 -13.77 4.53 -11.68
N SER A 65 -14.65 5.47 -11.32
CA SER A 65 -15.54 5.37 -10.17
C SER A 65 -16.53 4.21 -10.32
N GLN A 66 -17.11 4.04 -11.52
CA GLN A 66 -18.01 2.94 -11.84
C GLN A 66 -17.30 1.58 -11.77
N VAL A 67 -16.14 1.45 -12.44
CA VAL A 67 -15.35 0.22 -12.44
C VAL A 67 -14.89 -0.15 -11.02
N SER A 68 -14.47 0.83 -10.23
CA SER A 68 -14.05 0.62 -8.84
C SER A 68 -15.22 0.18 -7.94
N ALA A 69 -16.40 0.77 -8.12
CA ALA A 69 -17.60 0.37 -7.39
C ALA A 69 -18.00 -1.07 -7.73
N GLU A 70 -17.96 -1.41 -9.02
CA GLU A 70 -18.32 -2.75 -9.52
C GLU A 70 -17.33 -3.81 -9.04
N GLN A 71 -16.02 -3.55 -9.14
CA GLN A 71 -15.00 -4.46 -8.61
C GLN A 71 -15.16 -4.66 -7.10
N ALA A 72 -15.41 -3.59 -6.35
CA ALA A 72 -15.61 -3.68 -4.91
C ALA A 72 -16.83 -4.54 -4.55
N ARG A 73 -17.90 -4.46 -5.35
CA ARG A 73 -19.10 -5.30 -5.23
C ARG A 73 -18.78 -6.77 -5.51
N VAL A 74 -18.05 -7.06 -6.58
CA VAL A 74 -17.63 -8.41 -6.95
C VAL A 74 -16.78 -9.05 -5.85
N ASP A 75 -15.80 -8.31 -5.33
CA ASP A 75 -14.86 -8.81 -4.32
C ASP A 75 -15.39 -8.75 -2.88
N ARG A 76 -16.58 -8.16 -2.69
CA ARG A 76 -17.24 -7.92 -1.40
C ARG A 76 -16.36 -7.11 -0.44
N ILE A 77 -15.77 -6.03 -0.95
CA ILE A 77 -14.94 -5.11 -0.18
C ILE A 77 -15.62 -3.74 -0.06
N PRO A 78 -15.36 -2.98 1.03
CA PRO A 78 -15.93 -1.65 1.19
C PRO A 78 -15.53 -0.68 0.08
N PHE A 79 -16.47 0.18 -0.31
CA PHE A 79 -16.28 1.20 -1.34
C PHE A 79 -16.66 2.59 -0.82
N SER A 80 -15.87 3.61 -1.16
CA SER A 80 -16.16 5.01 -0.87
C SER A 80 -16.35 5.81 -2.15
N LYS A 81 -17.55 6.38 -2.34
CA LYS A 81 -17.84 7.27 -3.49
C LYS A 81 -17.06 8.59 -3.44
N THR A 82 -16.62 9.03 -2.26
CA THR A 82 -15.95 10.34 -2.08
C THR A 82 -14.46 10.30 -2.39
N SER A 83 -13.89 9.10 -2.48
CA SER A 83 -12.55 8.81 -2.98
C SER A 83 -12.57 7.38 -3.53
N PRO A 84 -13.16 7.17 -4.72
CA PRO A 84 -13.20 5.85 -5.33
C PRO A 84 -11.77 5.42 -5.61
N VAL A 85 -11.40 4.23 -5.16
CA VAL A 85 -10.09 3.65 -5.45
C VAL A 85 -10.33 2.25 -5.96
N PHE A 86 -9.57 1.86 -6.98
CA PHE A 86 -9.63 0.50 -7.46
C PHE A 86 -8.88 -0.40 -6.48
N ALA A 87 -9.65 -1.28 -5.86
CA ALA A 87 -9.14 -2.26 -4.93
C ALA A 87 -9.61 -3.64 -5.39
N TYR A 88 -8.74 -4.64 -5.30
CA TYR A 88 -9.09 -5.99 -5.70
C TYR A 88 -8.52 -7.03 -4.75
N ARG A 89 -9.20 -8.17 -4.61
CA ARG A 89 -8.73 -9.31 -3.83
C ARG A 89 -7.85 -10.18 -4.72
N LYS A 90 -6.63 -10.48 -4.24
CA LYS A 90 -5.75 -11.38 -4.99
C LYS A 90 -6.31 -12.81 -4.93
N PRO A 91 -6.55 -13.48 -6.06
CA PRO A 91 -6.98 -14.87 -6.04
C PRO A 91 -5.87 -15.75 -5.46
N LEU A 92 -6.28 -16.76 -4.71
CA LEU A 92 -5.44 -17.84 -4.23
C LEU A 92 -5.13 -18.80 -5.39
N LYS A 93 -4.17 -19.71 -5.19
CA LYS A 93 -3.76 -20.69 -6.23
C LYS A 93 -4.92 -21.57 -6.73
N ASN A 94 -5.95 -21.77 -5.89
CA ASN A 94 -7.16 -22.53 -6.20
C ASN A 94 -8.27 -21.67 -6.84
N GLY A 95 -8.00 -20.42 -7.20
CA GLY A 95 -8.96 -19.52 -7.83
C GLY A 95 -9.94 -18.83 -6.87
N THR A 96 -9.97 -19.19 -5.58
CA THR A 96 -10.83 -18.49 -4.61
C THR A 96 -10.22 -17.15 -4.20
N LEU A 97 -11.07 -16.18 -3.82
CA LEU A 97 -10.59 -14.87 -3.38
C LEU A 97 -9.89 -14.98 -2.02
N GLY A 98 -8.65 -14.50 -1.93
CA GLY A 98 -7.93 -14.42 -0.66
C GLY A 98 -8.34 -13.21 0.20
N ASP A 99 -7.88 -13.14 1.44
CA ASP A 99 -8.21 -12.03 2.37
C ASP A 99 -7.37 -10.77 2.15
N ARG A 100 -6.46 -10.81 1.18
CA ARG A 100 -5.57 -9.70 0.84
C ARG A 100 -6.19 -8.85 -0.24
N VAL A 101 -6.41 -7.58 0.08
CA VAL A 101 -6.89 -6.56 -0.84
C VAL A 101 -5.72 -5.68 -1.25
N VAL A 102 -5.59 -5.45 -2.54
CA VAL A 102 -4.51 -4.73 -3.16
C VAL A 102 -5.05 -3.46 -3.80
N ILE A 103 -4.34 -2.36 -3.59
CA ILE A 103 -4.55 -1.09 -4.28
C ILE A 103 -3.22 -0.67 -4.90
N GLU A 104 -3.13 -0.58 -6.22
CA GLU A 104 -1.89 -0.25 -6.93
C GLU A 104 -1.88 1.19 -7.43
N HIS A 105 -0.71 1.64 -7.88
CA HIS A 105 -0.47 2.99 -8.42
C HIS A 105 -0.73 4.12 -7.41
N THR A 106 -0.61 3.84 -6.12
CA THR A 106 -0.91 4.79 -5.05
C THR A 106 0.16 5.88 -4.85
N GLN A 107 1.29 5.80 -5.56
CA GLN A 107 2.36 6.80 -5.54
C GLN A 107 1.94 8.14 -6.16
N TYR A 108 0.90 8.12 -7.01
CA TYR A 108 0.36 9.34 -7.61
C TYR A 108 -0.64 10.06 -6.71
N LEU A 109 -1.13 9.39 -5.66
CA LEU A 109 -1.98 10.02 -4.67
C LEU A 109 -1.14 11.01 -3.86
N SER A 110 -1.64 12.24 -3.75
CA SER A 110 -1.12 13.22 -2.79
C SER A 110 -1.16 12.64 -1.37
N ARG A 111 -0.39 13.22 -0.47
CA ARG A 111 -0.34 12.77 0.92
C ARG A 111 -1.71 12.88 1.58
N GLU A 112 -2.40 13.98 1.31
CA GLU A 112 -3.75 14.30 1.79
C GLU A 112 -4.77 13.29 1.23
N LEU A 113 -4.72 13.00 -0.08
CA LEU A 113 -5.62 12.02 -0.70
C LEU A 113 -5.34 10.61 -0.20
N ARG A 114 -4.07 10.22 -0.01
CA ARG A 114 -3.68 8.94 0.59
C ARG A 114 -4.24 8.79 1.99
N GLN A 115 -4.11 9.81 2.83
CA GLN A 115 -4.67 9.81 4.18
C GLN A 115 -6.20 9.70 4.15
N LYS A 116 -6.86 10.39 3.21
CA LYS A 116 -8.31 10.27 3.01
C LYS A 116 -8.73 8.85 2.63
N VAL A 117 -8.04 8.22 1.67
CA VAL A 117 -8.28 6.83 1.28
C VAL A 117 -8.12 5.88 2.47
N LEU A 118 -7.01 5.98 3.19
CA LEU A 118 -6.75 5.15 4.37
C LEU A 118 -7.75 5.44 5.51
N SER A 119 -8.23 6.67 5.65
CA SER A 119 -9.28 7.04 6.60
C SER A 119 -10.55 6.23 6.31
N HIS A 120 -10.98 6.18 5.05
CA HIS A 120 -12.18 5.41 4.66
C HIS A 120 -11.98 3.90 4.80
N VAL A 121 -10.79 3.39 4.49
CA VAL A 121 -10.42 2.00 4.76
C VAL A 121 -10.59 1.70 6.26
N GLN A 122 -10.09 2.55 7.14
CA GLN A 122 -10.18 2.35 8.59
C GLN A 122 -11.63 2.50 9.12
N GLU A 123 -12.37 3.47 8.58
CA GLU A 123 -13.78 3.73 8.91
C GLU A 123 -14.70 2.59 8.49
N SER A 124 -14.35 1.85 7.44
CA SER A 124 -15.13 0.68 7.00
C SER A 124 -15.14 -0.47 7.99
N LYS A 125 -14.19 -0.49 8.94
CA LYS A 125 -14.00 -1.55 9.96
C LYS A 125 -13.91 -2.97 9.39
N SER A 126 -13.67 -3.13 8.08
CA SER A 126 -13.62 -4.44 7.41
C SER A 126 -12.19 -4.97 7.30
N TYR A 127 -11.21 -4.17 7.71
CA TYR A 127 -9.79 -4.49 7.63
C TYR A 127 -9.19 -4.53 9.03
N PHE A 128 -8.17 -5.38 9.25
CA PHE A 128 -7.43 -5.38 10.51
C PHE A 128 -5.99 -4.89 10.39
N ALA A 129 -5.43 -4.88 9.18
CA ALA A 129 -4.09 -4.40 8.96
C ALA A 129 -3.89 -3.75 7.59
N VAL A 130 -2.95 -2.82 7.51
CA VAL A 130 -2.42 -2.28 6.25
C VAL A 130 -0.89 -2.36 6.25
N SER A 131 -0.32 -2.71 5.11
CA SER A 131 1.09 -2.53 4.80
C SER A 131 1.19 -1.71 3.52
N VAL A 132 2.19 -0.85 3.43
CA VAL A 132 2.39 0.04 2.28
C VAL A 132 3.70 -0.34 1.59
N ARG A 133 3.64 -0.61 0.30
CA ARG A 133 4.81 -0.86 -0.53
C ARG A 133 5.39 0.44 -1.05
N SER A 134 6.71 0.49 -1.12
CA SER A 134 7.43 1.45 -1.96
C SER A 134 8.42 0.69 -2.82
N THR A 135 8.69 1.21 -4.01
CA THR A 135 9.86 0.83 -4.81
C THR A 135 11.01 1.74 -4.40
N ILE A 136 12.05 1.20 -3.76
CA ILE A 136 13.09 1.98 -3.08
C ILE A 136 14.49 1.57 -3.54
N GLU A 137 15.47 2.45 -3.32
CA GLU A 137 16.88 2.11 -3.48
C GLU A 137 17.33 1.23 -2.30
N LEU A 138 17.79 0.02 -2.63
CA LEU A 138 18.00 -1.04 -1.64
C LEU A 138 19.21 -0.76 -0.75
N SER A 139 20.26 -0.10 -1.26
CA SER A 139 21.50 0.15 -0.51
C SER A 139 21.31 1.16 0.62
N ILE A 140 20.62 2.27 0.34
CA ILE A 140 20.23 3.31 1.30
C ILE A 140 19.32 2.70 2.36
N TYR A 141 18.29 1.96 1.94
CA TYR A 141 17.37 1.30 2.88
C TYR A 141 18.09 0.29 3.79
N PHE A 142 19.00 -0.52 3.22
CA PHE A 142 19.81 -1.47 3.98
C PHE A 142 20.68 -0.76 5.01
N LYS A 143 21.40 0.30 4.60
CA LYS A 143 22.27 1.07 5.50
C LYS A 143 21.50 1.70 6.66
N GLN A 144 20.33 2.28 6.40
CA GLN A 144 19.47 2.85 7.43
C GLN A 144 18.95 1.78 8.40
N THR A 145 18.53 0.63 7.87
CA THR A 145 18.05 -0.48 8.69
C THR A 145 19.16 -1.04 9.59
N GLU A 146 20.39 -1.16 9.09
CA GLU A 146 21.54 -1.58 9.90
C GLU A 146 21.88 -0.57 11.00
N GLN A 147 21.76 0.73 10.73
CA GLN A 147 22.00 1.78 11.74
C GLN A 147 20.99 1.71 12.90
N GLU A 148 19.71 1.52 12.60
CA GLU A 148 18.66 1.39 13.62
C GLU A 148 18.81 0.12 14.48
N LEU A 149 19.27 -0.98 13.86
CA LEU A 149 19.40 -2.27 14.52
C LEU A 149 20.76 -2.48 15.19
N LYS A 150 21.71 -1.54 15.05
CA LYS A 150 23.09 -1.67 15.54
C LYS A 150 23.20 -2.06 17.02
N HIS A 151 22.24 -1.62 17.85
CA HIS A 151 22.21 -1.86 19.29
C HIS A 151 21.08 -2.77 19.75
N ARG A 152 20.43 -3.49 18.83
CA ARG A 152 19.27 -4.34 19.12
C ARG A 152 19.60 -5.79 18.83
N ILE A 153 19.14 -6.69 19.70
CA ILE A 153 19.15 -8.12 19.42
C ILE A 153 18.21 -8.36 18.23
N ARG A 154 18.76 -8.91 17.15
CA ARG A 154 17.99 -9.26 15.96
C ARG A 154 17.21 -10.54 16.21
N THR A 155 16.04 -10.65 15.56
CA THR A 155 15.32 -11.92 15.49
C THR A 155 15.76 -12.71 14.26
N ASP A 156 15.58 -14.03 14.27
CA ASP A 156 15.93 -14.89 13.12
C ASP A 156 15.29 -14.41 11.81
N SER A 157 14.04 -13.95 11.87
CA SER A 157 13.34 -13.37 10.72
C SER A 157 14.00 -12.10 10.20
N GLN A 158 14.58 -11.27 11.08
CA GLN A 158 15.32 -10.08 10.69
C GLN A 158 16.66 -10.44 10.06
N ASP A 159 17.36 -11.46 10.57
CA ASP A 159 18.61 -11.92 9.97
C ASP A 159 18.40 -12.55 8.60
N LEU A 160 17.32 -13.32 8.40
CA LEU A 160 16.92 -13.84 7.09
C LEU A 160 16.61 -12.71 6.10
N ALA A 161 15.77 -11.73 6.50
CA ALA A 161 15.43 -10.59 5.65
C ALA A 161 16.68 -9.75 5.29
N ARG A 162 17.60 -9.59 6.24
CA ARG A 162 18.89 -8.92 6.04
C ARG A 162 19.77 -9.68 5.04
N ALA A 163 19.86 -11.00 5.17
CA ALA A 163 20.64 -11.85 4.27
C ALA A 163 20.09 -11.78 2.84
N GLU A 164 18.77 -11.86 2.67
CA GLU A 164 18.10 -11.73 1.37
C GLU A 164 18.36 -10.35 0.73
N LEU A 165 18.18 -9.28 1.50
CA LEU A 165 18.40 -7.92 1.00
C LEU A 165 19.88 -7.69 0.62
N LYS A 166 20.81 -8.19 1.42
CA LYS A 166 22.25 -8.15 1.12
C LYS A 166 22.60 -8.98 -0.12
N GLY A 167 21.95 -10.12 -0.33
CA GLY A 167 22.08 -10.94 -1.54
C GLY A 167 21.69 -10.17 -2.79
N LYS A 168 20.50 -9.57 -2.81
CA LYS A 168 20.01 -8.74 -3.93
C LYS A 168 20.95 -7.60 -4.27
N ILE A 169 21.48 -6.90 -3.27
CA ILE A 169 22.45 -5.81 -3.47
C ILE A 169 23.74 -6.34 -4.10
N LYS A 170 24.24 -7.50 -3.65
CA LYS A 170 25.43 -8.14 -4.23
C LYS A 170 25.21 -8.59 -5.68
N GLU A 171 23.98 -9.00 -6.02
CA GLU A 171 23.57 -9.35 -7.37
C GLU A 171 23.35 -8.13 -8.28
N GLY A 172 23.60 -6.91 -7.78
CA GLY A 172 23.48 -5.68 -8.57
C GLY A 172 22.07 -5.11 -8.66
N VAL A 173 21.12 -5.61 -7.85
CA VAL A 173 19.77 -5.05 -7.78
C VAL A 173 19.80 -3.73 -7.00
N ALA A 174 19.76 -2.61 -7.72
CA ALA A 174 19.79 -1.27 -7.12
C ALA A 174 18.44 -0.86 -6.51
N VAL A 175 17.33 -1.22 -7.15
CA VAL A 175 15.99 -0.78 -6.78
C VAL A 175 15.05 -1.98 -6.65
N GLY A 176 14.19 -1.99 -5.63
CA GLY A 176 13.24 -3.08 -5.44
C GLY A 176 12.04 -2.73 -4.56
N PRO A 177 10.97 -3.54 -4.63
CA PRO A 177 9.78 -3.35 -3.82
C PRO A 177 10.02 -3.78 -2.38
N ILE A 178 9.70 -2.91 -1.42
CA ILE A 178 9.73 -3.20 0.01
C ILE A 178 8.41 -2.74 0.64
N PHE A 179 7.86 -3.60 1.51
CA PHE A 179 6.66 -3.32 2.28
C PHE A 179 7.02 -2.82 3.68
N THR A 180 6.28 -1.83 4.17
CA THR A 180 6.33 -1.46 5.58
C THR A 180 5.80 -2.60 6.45
N LYS A 181 6.19 -2.62 7.73
CA LYS A 181 5.52 -3.48 8.71
C LYS A 181 4.04 -3.12 8.80
N TYR A 182 3.20 -4.15 8.96
CA TYR A 182 1.76 -3.95 9.12
C TYR A 182 1.43 -2.93 10.23
N GLU A 183 0.54 -2.01 9.92
CA GLU A 183 -0.12 -1.10 10.85
C GLU A 183 -1.51 -1.62 11.16
N SER A 184 -1.94 -1.47 12.41
CA SER A 184 -3.23 -2.02 12.86
C SER A 184 -4.37 -1.11 12.40
N PHE A 185 -5.23 -1.66 11.55
CA PHE A 185 -6.44 -1.01 11.06
C PHE A 185 -7.72 -1.62 11.64
N GLY A 186 -7.55 -2.49 12.64
CA GLY A 186 -8.65 -3.22 13.25
C GLY A 186 -9.78 -2.34 13.79
N PRO A 187 -10.95 -2.93 14.05
CA PRO A 187 -12.14 -2.17 14.43
C PRO A 187 -11.94 -1.32 15.70
N LYS A 188 -11.13 -1.83 16.63
CA LYS A 188 -10.76 -1.19 17.89
C LYS A 188 -9.62 -0.15 17.76
N SER A 189 -8.94 -0.08 16.63
CA SER A 189 -7.85 0.87 16.43
C SER A 189 -8.38 2.29 16.26
N SER A 190 -7.73 3.25 16.91
CA SER A 190 -7.99 4.67 16.67
C SER A 190 -7.55 5.06 15.26
N LYS A 191 -8.44 5.74 14.52
CA LYS A 191 -8.17 6.24 13.17
C LYS A 191 -6.91 7.11 13.13
N ALA A 192 -6.81 8.06 14.05
CA ALA A 192 -5.68 8.99 14.11
C ALA A 192 -4.36 8.26 14.39
N GLN A 193 -4.37 7.26 15.29
CA GLN A 193 -3.17 6.47 15.59
C GLN A 193 -2.76 5.59 14.41
N ALA A 194 -3.73 4.94 13.75
CA ALA A 194 -3.47 4.10 12.58
C ALA A 194 -2.87 4.90 11.43
N LEU A 195 -3.45 6.06 11.09
CA LEU A 195 -2.92 6.95 10.05
C LEU A 195 -1.53 7.49 10.42
N LYS A 196 -1.32 7.91 11.67
CA LYS A 196 -0.01 8.36 12.17
C LYS A 196 1.02 7.23 12.10
N GLY A 197 0.63 5.99 12.40
CA GLY A 197 1.50 4.82 12.33
C GLY A 197 1.97 4.50 10.91
N VAL A 198 1.05 4.52 9.93
CA VAL A 198 1.40 4.36 8.51
C VAL A 198 2.37 5.45 8.07
N GLU A 199 2.04 6.70 8.35
CA GLU A 199 2.83 7.87 7.96
C GLU A 199 4.23 7.83 8.57
N LYS A 200 4.32 7.51 9.86
CA LYS A 200 5.60 7.35 10.56
C LYS A 200 6.47 6.30 9.87
N LYS A 201 5.92 5.13 9.54
CA LYS A 201 6.67 4.05 8.87
C LYS A 201 7.16 4.43 7.47
N LEU A 202 6.35 5.18 6.72
CA LEU A 202 6.76 5.69 5.41
C LEU A 202 7.92 6.68 5.55
N ARG A 203 7.79 7.67 6.43
CA ARG A 203 8.80 8.71 6.68
C ARG A 203 10.13 8.14 7.17
N GLU A 204 10.09 7.26 8.16
CA GLU A 204 11.30 6.77 8.83
C GLU A 204 12.20 5.93 7.90
N LYS A 205 11.61 5.16 6.97
CA LYS A 205 12.38 4.19 6.19
C LYS A 205 12.23 4.31 4.68
N HIS A 206 11.03 4.59 4.19
CA HIS A 206 10.78 4.53 2.75
C HIS A 206 11.09 5.87 2.08
N GLU A 207 10.70 6.99 2.66
CA GLU A 207 10.91 8.33 2.08
C GLU A 207 12.38 8.62 1.83
N ALA A 208 13.26 8.30 2.79
CA ALA A 208 14.68 8.55 2.66
C ALA A 208 15.39 7.64 1.63
N ALA A 209 14.76 6.53 1.24
CA ALA A 209 15.26 5.58 0.23
C ALA A 209 14.59 5.77 -1.15
N VAL A 210 13.87 6.88 -1.33
CA VAL A 210 13.21 7.27 -2.59
C VAL A 210 13.78 8.61 -3.07
N GLY A 211 13.81 8.83 -4.38
CA GLY A 211 14.30 10.08 -5.00
C GLY A 211 15.18 9.86 -6.22
N GLN A 212 15.69 8.65 -6.39
CA GLN A 212 16.43 8.26 -7.60
C GLN A 212 15.49 7.74 -8.70
N LYS A 213 15.98 7.73 -9.94
CA LYS A 213 15.25 7.19 -11.10
C LYS A 213 14.83 5.73 -10.82
N GLY A 214 13.55 5.43 -11.05
CA GLY A 214 12.98 4.10 -10.83
C GLY A 214 12.40 3.86 -9.44
N THR A 215 12.58 4.79 -8.49
CA THR A 215 11.95 4.70 -7.16
C THR A 215 10.54 5.30 -7.14
N ALA A 216 9.68 4.79 -6.28
CA ALA A 216 8.30 5.25 -6.08
C ALA A 216 7.86 5.04 -4.62
N LEU A 217 7.53 6.13 -3.94
CA LEU A 217 7.03 6.08 -2.57
C LEU A 217 5.56 5.67 -2.54
N ALA A 218 5.20 4.71 -1.68
CA ALA A 218 3.83 4.31 -1.42
C ALA A 218 3.08 3.92 -2.71
N ASP A 219 3.67 3.04 -3.52
CA ASP A 219 3.16 2.65 -4.84
C ASP A 219 2.10 1.54 -4.80
N GLN A 220 1.89 0.93 -3.63
CA GLN A 220 0.81 -0.02 -3.39
C GLN A 220 0.38 -0.01 -1.92
N PHE A 221 -0.94 -0.16 -1.67
CA PHE A 221 -1.46 -0.57 -0.37
C PHE A 221 -1.83 -2.04 -0.40
N LEU A 222 -1.37 -2.77 0.62
CA LEU A 222 -1.77 -4.13 0.90
C LEU A 222 -2.58 -4.14 2.19
N LEU A 223 -3.88 -4.39 2.03
CA LEU A 223 -4.85 -4.42 3.10
C LEU A 223 -5.21 -5.86 3.44
N GLN A 224 -5.46 -6.14 4.70
CA GLN A 224 -5.89 -7.44 5.16
C GLN A 224 -7.31 -7.36 5.72
N LEU A 225 -8.23 -8.06 5.06
CA LEU A 225 -9.62 -8.17 5.50
C LEU A 225 -9.69 -8.92 6.82
N ILE A 226 -10.67 -8.53 7.63
CA ILE A 226 -11.05 -9.29 8.82
C ILE A 226 -11.56 -10.65 8.35
N PRO A 227 -10.90 -11.76 8.75
CA PRO A 227 -11.42 -13.09 8.40
C PRO A 227 -12.77 -13.30 9.10
N ALA A 228 -13.65 -14.12 8.49
CA ALA A 228 -14.99 -14.38 9.03
C ALA A 228 -14.96 -14.80 10.51
N ASN A 229 -13.93 -15.55 10.93
CA ASN A 229 -13.77 -16.10 12.27
C ASN A 229 -13.03 -15.15 13.24
N TYR A 230 -12.79 -13.88 12.89
CA TYR A 230 -11.97 -12.98 13.69
C TYR A 230 -12.52 -12.71 15.10
N TYR A 231 -13.85 -12.73 15.26
CA TYR A 231 -14.52 -12.54 16.55
C TYR A 231 -14.81 -13.84 17.29
N GLU A 232 -14.52 -15.00 16.70
CA GLU A 232 -14.67 -16.26 17.41
C GLU A 232 -13.65 -16.29 18.56
N PRO A 233 -14.07 -16.65 19.79
CA PRO A 233 -13.13 -16.91 20.85
C PRO A 233 -12.18 -18.00 20.36
N LYS A 234 -10.90 -17.67 20.16
CA LYS A 234 -9.89 -18.70 19.89
C LYS A 234 -9.96 -19.66 21.06
N ALA A 235 -10.45 -20.87 20.82
CA ALA A 235 -10.41 -21.94 21.81
C ALA A 235 -8.98 -21.96 22.34
N SER A 236 -8.81 -21.62 23.62
CA SER A 236 -7.49 -21.56 24.21
C SER A 236 -6.83 -22.89 23.96
N ALA A 237 -5.71 -22.89 23.22
CA ALA A 237 -4.88 -24.06 23.10
C ALA A 237 -4.42 -24.38 24.53
N LYS A 238 -5.16 -25.23 25.23
CA LYS A 238 -4.78 -25.77 26.54
C LYS A 238 -3.38 -26.32 26.33
N GLY A 239 -2.39 -25.63 26.88
CA GLY A 239 -1.01 -26.06 26.83
C GLY A 239 -0.95 -27.50 27.30
N LYS A 240 -0.55 -28.41 26.42
CA LYS A 240 -0.02 -29.71 26.85
C LYS A 240 1.28 -29.40 27.58
N THR A 241 1.20 -29.19 28.89
CA THR A 241 2.35 -29.29 29.78
C THR A 241 2.85 -30.73 29.69
N THR A 242 3.84 -30.96 28.82
CA THR A 242 4.67 -32.17 28.85
C THR A 242 5.45 -32.13 30.15
N ARG A 243 4.87 -32.69 31.20
CA ARG A 243 5.55 -32.94 32.47
C ARG A 243 6.66 -33.97 32.20
N ALA A 244 7.89 -33.49 32.08
CA ALA A 244 9.06 -34.35 31.94
C ALA A 244 9.12 -35.32 33.13
N ARG A 245 8.97 -36.62 32.84
CA ARG A 245 9.10 -37.70 33.80
C ARG A 245 10.59 -37.80 34.16
N ARG A 246 10.98 -37.30 35.34
CA ARG A 246 12.30 -37.56 35.93
C ARG A 246 12.48 -39.08 36.02
N LYS A 247 13.57 -39.60 35.42
CA LYS A 247 14.04 -40.97 35.68
C LYS A 247 14.40 -41.09 37.16
N PRO A 248 14.01 -42.16 37.86
CA PRO A 248 14.58 -42.45 39.17
C PRO A 248 16.04 -42.89 38.98
N ALA A 249 16.92 -42.35 39.82
CA ALA A 249 18.29 -42.82 39.93
C ALA A 249 18.27 -44.27 40.45
N SER A 250 18.86 -45.19 39.70
CA SER A 250 19.21 -46.51 40.20
C SER A 250 20.44 -46.39 41.10
N ARG A 251 20.36 -47.02 42.26
CA ARG A 251 21.43 -47.23 43.23
C ARG A 251 22.60 -48.01 42.64
#